data_AF-A0A9E5MYQ2-F1
#
_entry.id   AF-A0A9E5MYQ2-F1
#
_cell.length_a   1.000
_cell.length_b   1.000
_cell.length_c   1.000
_cell.angle_alpha   90.00
_cell.angle_beta   90.00
_cell.angle_gamma   90.00
#
_symmetry.space_group_name_H-M   'P 1'
#
loop_
_entity.id
_entity.type
_entity.pdbx_description
1 polymer ?
#
loop_
_entity_poly.entity_id
_entity_poly.type
_entity_poly.pdbx_seq_one_letter_code
_entity_poly.pdbx_strand_id
1 'polypeptide(L)' 'MVDFAIIELEDGLTVVELRAAESPEEAAARERGVLVDPGPYPTYEDACDALAELEGDDEEA' A
#
# COMPACT_ATOMS: atom_id res chain seq x y z
N MET A 1 -4.25 -12.96 10.67
CA MET A 1 -4.87 -12.06 9.68
C MET A 1 -3.71 -11.44 8.96
N VAL A 2 -3.72 -11.49 7.63
CA VAL A 2 -2.71 -10.83 6.83
C VAL A 2 -3.41 -9.57 6.33
N ASP A 3 -2.80 -8.43 6.56
CA ASP A 3 -3.33 -7.14 6.18
C ASP A 3 -2.39 -6.56 5.12
N PHE A 4 -2.91 -5.70 4.25
CA PHE A 4 -2.12 -5.05 3.22
C PHE A 4 -2.18 -3.53 3.43
N ALA A 5 -1.13 -2.86 2.96
CA ALA A 5 -0.98 -1.41 2.97
C ALA A 5 -0.41 -0.95 1.62
N ILE A 6 -0.57 0.32 1.29
CA ILE A 6 -0.03 0.91 0.07
C ILE A 6 1.16 1.79 0.45
N ILE A 7 2.27 1.58 -0.25
CA ILE A 7 3.51 2.31 -0.05
C ILE A 7 3.98 2.91 -1.36
N GLU A 8 4.73 4.00 -1.30
CA GLU A 8 5.43 4.59 -2.43
C GLU A 8 6.89 4.16 -2.40
N LEU A 9 7.34 3.56 -3.49
CA LEU A 9 8.74 3.26 -3.78
C LEU A 9 9.28 4.25 -4.81
N GLU A 10 10.59 4.20 -5.05
CA GLU A 10 11.23 5.02 -6.10
C GLU A 10 10.67 4.75 -7.51
N ASP A 11 10.04 3.59 -7.73
CA ASP A 11 9.45 3.17 -9.01
C ASP A 11 7.94 3.48 -9.12
N GLY A 12 7.29 3.93 -8.03
CA GLY A 12 5.86 4.23 -7.98
C GLY A 12 5.14 3.65 -6.75
N LEU A 13 3.81 3.71 -6.77
CA LEU A 13 2.96 3.12 -5.72
C LEU A 13 2.93 1.60 -5.85
N THR A 14 2.95 0.90 -4.72
CA THR A 14 2.79 -0.57 -4.67
C THR A 14 2.10 -1.01 -3.38
N VAL A 15 1.49 -2.19 -3.43
CA VAL A 15 0.92 -2.86 -2.25
C VAL A 15 2.00 -3.66 -1.53
N VAL A 16 2.04 -3.58 -0.20
CA VAL A 16 2.90 -4.38 0.69
C VAL A 16 2.07 -5.21 1.66
N GLU A 17 2.53 -6.43 1.95
CA GLU A 17 1.95 -7.30 2.97
C GLU A 17 2.46 -6.92 4.37
N LEU A 18 1.52 -6.69 5.30
CA LEU A 18 1.78 -6.47 6.72
C LEU A 18 1.92 -7.81 7.45
N ARG A 19 3.06 -7.98 8.12
CA ARG A 19 3.26 -9.12 9.01
C ARG A 19 2.46 -8.98 10.29
N ALA A 20 2.19 -10.11 10.95
CA ALA A 20 1.50 -10.09 12.23
C ALA A 20 2.26 -9.23 13.26
N ALA A 21 1.60 -8.18 13.75
CA ALA A 21 2.14 -7.15 14.64
C ALA A 21 3.20 -6.19 14.03
N GLU A 22 3.36 -6.19 12.70
CA GLU A 22 4.13 -5.17 11.98
C GLU A 22 3.22 -3.97 11.68
N SER A 23 3.70 -2.77 12.00
CA SER A 23 2.99 -1.54 11.66
C SER A 23 3.16 -1.22 10.17
N PRO A 24 2.20 -0.56 9.51
CA PRO A 24 2.34 -0.17 8.10
C PRO A 24 3.58 0.70 7.83
N GLU A 25 3.99 1.52 8.81
CA GLU A 25 5.22 2.31 8.74
C GLU A 25 6.49 1.43 8.72
N GLU A 26 6.48 0.33 9.50
CA GLU A 26 7.58 -0.63 9.54
C GLU A 26 7.66 -1.43 8.24
N ALA A 27 6.51 -1.82 7.67
CA ALA A 27 6.44 -2.47 6.38
C ALA A 27 6.95 -1.57 5.24
N ALA A 28 6.58 -0.29 5.24
CA ALA A 28 7.11 0.68 4.28
C ALA A 28 8.64 0.84 4.42
N ALA A 29 9.13 1.03 5.65
CA ALA A 29 10.56 1.17 5.92
C ALA A 29 11.36 -0.09 5.50
N ARG A 30 10.79 -1.29 5.66
CA ARG A 30 11.39 -2.56 5.23
C ARG A 30 11.63 -2.60 3.72
N GLU A 31 10.68 -2.12 2.93
CA GLU A 31 10.78 -2.06 1.47
C GLU A 31 11.54 -0.81 0.98
N ARG A 32 12.07 0.01 1.90
CA ARG A 32 12.65 1.34 1.63
C ARG A 32 11.68 2.30 0.94
N GLY A 33 10.39 2.12 1.19
CA GLY A 33 9.33 3.00 0.74
C GLY A 33 8.87 3.98 1.80
N VAL A 34 7.91 4.79 1.40
CA VAL A 34 7.16 5.70 2.26
C VAL A 34 5.74 5.15 2.39
N LEU A 35 5.21 5.14 3.61
CA LEU A 35 3.82 4.76 3.81
C LEU A 35 2.90 5.81 3.19
N VAL A 36 2.05 5.39 2.25
CA VAL A 36 1.04 6.25 1.62
C VAL A 36 -0.32 5.99 2.22
N ASP A 37 -0.72 4.72 2.27
CA ASP A 37 -1.99 4.32 2.85
C ASP A 37 -1.79 3.13 3.82
N PRO A 38 -2.14 3.29 5.11
CA PRO A 38 -1.99 2.25 6.12
C PRO A 38 -2.97 1.08 6.01
N GLY A 39 -3.99 1.14 5.15
CA GLY A 39 -5.12 0.21 5.20
C GLY A 39 -5.91 0.33 6.52
N PRO A 40 -6.60 -0.75 6.97
CA PRO A 40 -6.31 -2.14 6.63
C PRO A 40 -7.07 -2.65 5.40
N TYR A 41 -6.32 -3.21 4.45
CA TYR A 41 -6.88 -3.99 3.35
C TYR A 41 -6.82 -5.48 3.71
N PRO A 42 -7.94 -6.21 3.75
CA PRO A 42 -7.95 -7.62 4.16
C PRO A 42 -7.44 -8.57 3.06
N THR A 43 -7.34 -8.09 1.81
CA THR A 43 -6.84 -8.86 0.67
C THR A 43 -5.99 -7.98 -0.24
N TYR A 44 -5.09 -8.61 -1.00
CA TYR A 44 -4.29 -7.91 -2.00
C TYR A 44 -5.15 -7.24 -3.07
N GLU A 45 -6.28 -7.86 -3.46
CA GLU A 45 -7.23 -7.29 -4.43
C GLU A 45 -7.83 -5.97 -3.93
N ASP A 46 -8.21 -5.90 -2.66
CA ASP A 46 -8.77 -4.69 -2.02
C ASP A 46 -7.75 -3.53 -2.02
N ALA A 47 -6.48 -3.84 -1.73
CA ALA A 47 -5.40 -2.88 -1.79
C ALA A 47 -5.04 -2.47 -3.22
N CYS A 48 -5.17 -3.37 -4.20
CA CYS A 48 -4.96 -3.05 -5.61
C CYS A 48 -6.06 -2.16 -6.18
N ASP A 49 -7.31 -2.35 -5.76
CA ASP A 49 -8.43 -1.48 -6.15
C ASP A 49 -8.17 -0.06 -5.63
N ALA A 50 -7.83 0.07 -4.34
CA ALA A 50 -7.47 1.36 -3.74
C ALA A 50 -6.20 1.97 -4.37
N LEU A 51 -5.20 1.17 -4.72
CA LEU A 51 -4.01 1.65 -5.44
C LEU A 51 -4.37 2.16 -6.84
N ALA A 52 -5.26 1.47 -7.57
CA ALA A 52 -5.73 1.92 -8.87
C ALA A 52 -6.56 3.21 -8.76
N GLU A 53 -7.32 3.42 -7.68
CA GLU A 53 -7.98 4.70 -7.39
C GLU A 53 -6.96 5.82 -7.10
N LEU A 54 -5.90 5.53 -6.36
CA LEU A 54 -4.82 6.48 -6.06
C LEU A 54 -4.01 6.87 -7.30
N GLU A 55 -3.75 5.92 -8.20
CA GLU A 55 -3.04 6.16 -9.47
C GLU A 55 -3.96 6.76 -10.55
N GLY A 56 -5.25 6.44 -10.51
CA GLY A 56 -6.25 6.81 -11.51
C GLY A 56 -6.85 8.21 -11.36
N ASP A 57 -6.60 8.92 -10.25
CA ASP A 57 -7.02 10.33 -10.08
C ASP A 57 -6.32 11.28 -11.10
N ASP A 58 -5.32 10.81 -11.85
CA ASP A 58 -4.60 11.59 -12.88
C ASP A 58 -5.22 11.50 -14.30
N GLU A 59 -6.20 10.62 -14.57
CA GLU A 59 -6.71 10.36 -15.94
C GLU A 59 -8.16 10.86 -16.23
N GLU A 60 -8.70 11.81 -15.46
CA GLU A 60 -9.89 12.60 -15.86
C GLU A 60 -9.80 14.10 -15.48
N ALA A 61 -9.07 14.91 -16.27
CA ALA A 61 -9.22 16.38 -16.32
C ALA A 61 -8.94 16.99 -17.69
#